data_AF-A9DKC9-F1
#
_entry.id   AF-A9DKC9-F1
#
_cell.length_a   1.000
_cell.length_b   1.000
_cell.length_c   1.000
_cell.angle_alpha   90.00
_cell.angle_beta   90.00
_cell.angle_gamma   90.00
#
_symmetry.space_group_name_H-M   'P 1'
#
loop_
_entity.id
_entity.type
_entity.pdbx_description
1 polymer ?
#
loop_
_entity_poly.entity_id
_entity_poly.type
_entity_poly.pdbx_seq_one_letter_code
_entity_poly.pdbx_strand_id
1 'polypeptide(L)' 'LGKKHGCTPAQLALAWVLQQGKDVVPIPGTTKIKNLDQNLGALAVKLSEEDLREISAAVPVDDIAGSRY' A
#
# COMPACT_ATOMS: atom_id res chain seq x y z
N LEU A 1 11.68 -2.62 -0.77
CA LEU A 1 10.70 -2.64 0.34
C LEU A 1 9.85 -3.92 0.48
N GLY A 2 9.10 -4.38 -0.53
CA GLY A 2 8.24 -5.58 -0.35
C GLY A 2 8.99 -6.84 0.13
N LYS A 3 10.17 -7.11 -0.44
CA LYS A 3 11.05 -8.20 0.03
C LYS A 3 11.63 -7.98 1.44
N LYS A 4 11.81 -6.71 1.87
CA LYS A 4 12.31 -6.33 3.20
C LYS A 4 11.29 -6.63 4.29
N HIS A 5 10.01 -6.45 3.96
CA HIS A 5 8.86 -6.70 4.85
C HIS A 5 8.19 -8.06 4.62
N GLY A 6 8.73 -8.91 3.74
CA GLY A 6 8.17 -10.22 3.41
C GLY A 6 6.75 -10.16 2.82
N CYS A 7 6.35 -9.02 2.25
CA CYS A 7 5.00 -8.77 1.76
C CYS A 7 4.94 -8.61 0.24
N THR A 8 3.77 -8.86 -0.34
CA THR A 8 3.56 -8.65 -1.77
C THR A 8 3.51 -7.15 -2.10
N PRO A 9 3.77 -6.75 -3.36
CA PRO A 9 3.62 -5.35 -3.76
C PRO A 9 2.22 -4.77 -3.48
N ALA A 10 1.18 -5.58 -3.64
CA ALA A 10 -0.20 -5.19 -3.33
C ALA A 10 -0.40 -4.95 -1.82
N GLN A 11 0.19 -5.79 -0.98
CA GLN A 11 0.17 -5.61 0.47
C GLN A 11 0.93 -4.36 0.90
N LEU A 12 2.10 -4.12 0.30
CA LEU A 12 2.89 -2.93 0.58
C LEU A 12 2.13 -1.64 0.23
N ALA A 13 1.47 -1.62 -0.93
CA ALA A 13 0.68 -0.47 -1.36
C ALA A 13 -0.51 -0.23 -0.41
N LEU A 14 -1.24 -1.28 -0.04
CA LEU A 14 -2.39 -1.16 0.86
C LEU A 14 -1.97 -0.74 2.28
N ALA A 15 -0.86 -1.27 2.79
CA ALA A 15 -0.28 -0.89 4.08
C ALA A 15 0.18 0.58 4.09
N TRP A 16 0.75 1.06 2.98
CA TRP A 16 1.12 2.46 2.83
C TRP A 16 -0.10 3.38 2.87
N VAL A 17 -1.19 3.03 2.17
CA VAL A 17 -2.45 3.81 2.19
C VAL A 17 -3.03 3.86 3.60
N LEU A 18 -3.06 2.74 4.31
CA LEU A 18 -3.54 2.67 5.70
C LEU A 18 -2.75 3.55 6.67
N GLN A 19 -1.47 3.83 6.37
CA GLN A 19 -0.60 4.67 7.19
C GLN A 19 -0.62 6.16 6.82
N GLN A 20 -1.31 6.56 5.74
CA GLN A 20 -1.44 7.98 5.37
C GLN A 20 -2.26 8.80 6.38
N GLY A 21 -3.06 8.15 7.22
CA GLY A 21 -3.80 8.81 8.29
C GLY A 21 -4.79 7.87 8.95
N LYS A 22 -5.13 8.14 10.22
CA LYS A 22 -6.14 7.35 10.96
C LYS A 22 -7.55 7.47 10.37
N ASP A 23 -7.78 8.49 9.54
CA ASP A 23 -9.04 8.76 8.86
C ASP A 23 -9.09 8.14 7.44
N VAL A 24 -8.04 7.41 7.04
CA VAL A 24 -7.96 6.76 5.71
C VAL A 24 -8.36 5.29 5.84
N VAL A 25 -9.55 4.97 5.34
CA VAL A 25 -10.07 3.60 5.29
C VAL A 25 -10.15 3.15 3.83
N PRO A 26 -9.17 2.36 3.33
CA PRO A 26 -9.23 1.83 1.98
C PRO A 26 -10.34 0.78 1.86
N ILE A 27 -11.04 0.77 0.72
CA ILE A 27 -12.16 -0.15 0.44
C ILE A 27 -11.75 -1.08 -0.71
N PRO A 28 -10.76 -1.97 -0.54
CA PRO A 28 -10.24 -2.76 -1.64
C PRO A 28 -11.26 -3.82 -2.09
N GLY A 29 -11.80 -3.64 -3.29
CA GLY A 29 -12.66 -4.62 -3.95
C GLY A 29 -11.84 -5.76 -4.57
N THR A 30 -12.27 -7.00 -4.38
CA THR A 30 -11.69 -8.17 -5.04
C THR A 30 -12.75 -9.25 -5.29
N THR A 31 -12.62 -9.97 -6.39
CA THR A 31 -13.46 -11.15 -6.72
C THR A 31 -12.81 -12.48 -6.36
N LYS A 32 -11.57 -12.47 -5.87
CA LYS A 32 -10.77 -13.67 -5.57
C LYS A 32 -10.44 -13.72 -4.08
N ILE A 33 -10.69 -14.87 -3.46
CA ILE A 33 -10.40 -15.11 -2.03
C ILE A 33 -8.90 -14.94 -1.73
N LYS A 34 -8.01 -15.45 -2.59
CA LYS A 34 -6.55 -15.28 -2.40
C LYS A 34 -6.11 -13.81 -2.30
N ASN A 35 -6.80 -12.91 -3.00
CA ASN A 35 -6.53 -11.48 -2.94
C ASN A 35 -7.14 -10.86 -1.68
N LEU A 36 -8.27 -11.39 -1.19
CA LEU A 36 -8.81 -11.00 0.12
C LEU A 36 -7.81 -11.33 1.23
N ASP A 37 -7.23 -12.54 1.21
CA ASP A 37 -6.20 -12.94 2.18
C ASP A 37 -4.98 -12.03 2.11
N GLN A 38 -4.57 -11.64 0.90
CA GLN A 38 -3.50 -10.66 0.73
C GLN A 38 -3.87 -9.29 1.31
N ASN A 39 -5.06 -8.77 1.03
CA ASN A 39 -5.53 -7.49 1.55
C ASN A 39 -5.55 -7.49 3.10
N LEU A 40 -6.01 -8.59 3.71
CA LEU A 40 -5.96 -8.76 5.17
C LEU A 40 -4.52 -8.79 5.68
N GLY A 41 -3.62 -9.48 4.98
CA GLY A 41 -2.20 -9.52 5.34
C GLY A 41 -1.52 -8.14 5.31
N ALA A 42 -2.04 -7.18 4.54
CA ALA A 42 -1.52 -5.81 4.54
C ALA A 42 -1.70 -5.10 5.90
N LEU A 43 -2.73 -5.44 6.67
CA LEU A 43 -2.98 -4.88 8.01
C LEU A 43 -1.89 -5.27 9.02
N ALA A 44 -1.20 -6.39 8.77
CA ALA A 44 -0.10 -6.85 9.60
C ALA A 44 1.25 -6.19 9.24
N VAL A 45 1.34 -5.52 8.09
CA VAL A 45 2.58 -4.86 7.64
C VAL A 45 2.72 -3.52 8.37
N LYS A 46 3.78 -3.39 9.16
CA LYS A 46 4.15 -2.15 9.84
C LYS A 46 5.33 -1.51 9.13
N LEU A 47 5.08 -0.44 8.38
CA LEU A 47 6.14 0.38 7.79
C LEU A 47 6.61 1.42 8.82
N SER A 48 7.92 1.69 8.84
CA SER A 48 8.49 2.79 9.62
C SER A 48 8.41 4.12 8.85
N GLU A 49 8.66 5.24 9.52
CA GLU A 49 8.74 6.55 8.86
C GLU A 49 9.79 6.59 7.74
N GLU A 50 10.91 5.88 7.92
CA GLU A 50 11.95 5.74 6.89
C GLU A 50 11.44 4.96 5.67
N ASP A 51 10.70 3.87 5.89
CA ASP A 51 10.09 3.12 4.80
C ASP A 51 9.06 3.96 4.06
N LEU A 52 8.24 4.76 4.76
CA LEU A 52 7.27 5.67 4.16
C LEU A 52 7.95 6.73 3.27
N ARG A 53 9.09 7.28 3.72
CA ARG A 53 9.90 8.20 2.92
C ARG A 53 10.49 7.51 1.69
N GLU A 54 10.97 6.28 1.83
CA GLU A 54 11.52 5.50 0.72
C GLU A 54 10.43 5.17 -0.33
N ILE A 55 9.21 4.82 0.09
CA ILE A 55 8.07 4.60 -0.83
C ILE A 55 7.72 5.90 -1.56
N SER A 56 7.63 7.01 -0.82
CA SER A 56 7.25 8.31 -1.40
C SER A 56 8.31 8.84 -2.36
N ALA A 57 9.60 8.57 -2.11
CA ALA A 57 10.68 8.90 -3.03
C ALA A 57 10.70 8.00 -4.27
N ALA A 58 10.28 6.73 -4.14
CA ALA A 58 10.19 5.79 -5.25
C ALA A 58 8.97 6.02 -6.16
N VAL A 59 7.93 6.70 -5.67
CA VAL A 59 6.71 7.03 -6.43
C VAL A 59 6.54 8.55 -6.47
N PRO A 60 7.13 9.25 -7.45
CA PRO A 60 6.99 10.70 -7.58
C PRO A 60 5.52 11.07 -7.83
N VAL A 61 5.01 12.03 -7.05
CA VAL A 61 3.60 12.48 -7.08
C VAL A 61 3.23 13.10 -8.44
N ASP A 62 4.21 13.72 -9.12
CA ASP A 62 4.05 14.36 -10.42
C ASP A 62 3.72 13.38 -11.57
N ASP A 63 4.01 12.09 -11.42
CA ASP A 63 3.68 11.06 -12.42
C ASP A 63 2.20 10.63 -12.34
N ILE A 64 1.48 11.07 -11.31
CA ILE A 64 0.07 10.74 -11.03
C ILE A 64 -0.78 12.02 -11.14
N ALA A 65 -0.47 12.89 -12.11
CA ALA A 65 -1.41 13.90 -12.58
C ALA A 65 -2.43 13.20 -13.49
N GLY A 66 -3.67 13.05 -13.01
CA GLY A 66 -4.71 12.25 -13.63
C GLY A 66 -4.92 12.53 -15.12
N SER A 67 -4.63 11.53 -15.94
CA SER A 67 -5.27 11.33 -17.24
C SER A 67 -5.95 9.96 -17.23
N ARG A 68 -6.93 9.80 -16.33
CA ARG A 68 -7.88 8.70 -16.40
C ARG A 68 -9.24 9.27 -16.81
N TYR A 69 -9.48 9.25 -18.12
CA TYR A 69 -10.83 9.22 -18.67
C TYR A 69 -11.37 7.79 -18.57
#